data_AF-G0PMV2-F1
#
_entry.id   AF-G0PMV2-F1
#
_cell.length_a   1.000
_cell.length_b   1.000
_cell.length_c   1.000
_cell.angle_alpha   90.00
_cell.angle_beta   90.00
_cell.angle_gamma   90.00
#
_symmetry.space_group_name_H-M   'P 1'
#
loop_
_entity.id
_entity.type
_entity.pdbx_description
1 polymer ?
#
loop_
_entity_poly.entity_id
_entity_poly.type
_entity_poly.pdbx_seq_one_letter_code
_entity_poly.pdbx_strand_id
1 'polypeptide(L)'
;MEIVPLSLQPLFAVPLPRAIRFVVLNLEYECLKDKSKCSLNRIRRSSCRHCRFQKCLRMGMTADNVQWNRDVYSTDMRFKKIKTPELKNDENDISIVYPSTSQPSTSLYSVIKTQDQLYTQSVLSEINFDNIEKDMHRMFMSDLPSTDHGYFASLSPLYKIVEGLRLVRKSQRMEDIKFENRLSMETLVPHWRAQAKNTAILSMHSMAFRNIPLTEKSRIFKSLWQNIYRFERIQMSTEIFGEDCVNEKKLAISCERAIQLDALFFDIEGVAQNKLKVTLQDYKTFAQRCVEEVAKPLSQLKLSIEEVAFLIINFVLHNEESIIGESFEVCDKFRDSIADGLHEYYQKNNIINYAQRISKMMNTIAAMKKIHYDDLGGTFVANTRNAMEQEEKEMEEMKKEEEDEDEIIVVD
;
A
#
# COMPACT_ATOMS: atom_id res chain seq x y z
N MET A 1 3.16 17.78 -5.50
CA MET A 1 3.19 16.50 -4.75
C MET A 1 4.20 15.60 -5.44
N GLU A 2 5.12 14.96 -4.71
CA GLU A 2 6.09 14.03 -5.32
C GLU A 2 5.43 12.67 -5.56
N ILE A 3 5.51 12.13 -6.78
CA ILE A 3 4.92 10.82 -7.16
C ILE A 3 5.85 10.11 -8.17
N VAL A 4 6.46 9.03 -7.72
CA VAL A 4 7.37 8.06 -8.40
C VAL A 4 7.20 6.74 -7.59
N PRO A 5 7.19 5.44 -8.09
CA PRO A 5 6.53 4.11 -7.66
C PRO A 5 6.67 3.23 -6.34
N LEU A 6 5.59 3.03 -5.55
CA LEU A 6 5.39 2.31 -4.24
C LEU A 6 6.52 1.85 -3.29
N SER A 7 7.64 1.25 -3.70
CA SER A 7 8.86 1.34 -2.86
C SER A 7 9.31 2.80 -2.82
N LEU A 8 9.19 3.46 -3.96
CA LEU A 8 9.01 4.88 -4.09
C LEU A 8 7.51 5.17 -3.84
N GLN A 9 6.88 5.12 -2.66
CA GLN A 9 5.67 5.95 -2.45
C GLN A 9 5.22 5.83 -1.00
N PRO A 10 5.66 6.77 -0.17
CA PRO A 10 5.00 6.95 1.09
C PRO A 10 3.58 7.47 0.85
N LEU A 11 2.65 6.95 1.65
CA LEU A 11 1.25 7.32 1.63
C LEU A 11 1.00 8.80 1.98
N PHE A 12 -0.09 9.33 1.46
CA PHE A 12 -0.82 10.41 2.14
C PHE A 12 -1.47 9.88 3.43
N ALA A 13 -0.69 9.87 4.50
CA ALA A 13 -1.20 9.79 5.87
C ALA A 13 -0.38 10.72 6.77
N VAL A 14 -0.68 12.03 6.73
CA VAL A 14 -0.13 12.96 7.72
C VAL A 14 -0.64 12.52 9.10
N PRO A 15 0.24 12.15 10.05
CA PRO A 15 -0.21 11.72 11.37
C PRO A 15 -0.71 12.94 12.15
N LEU A 16 -2.04 13.15 12.17
CA LEU A 16 -2.67 14.16 13.01
C LEU A 16 -2.14 14.01 14.46
N PRO A 17 -1.70 15.12 15.10
CA PRO A 17 -1.13 15.08 16.45
C PRO A 17 -2.00 14.27 17.41
N ARG A 18 -1.45 13.19 18.00
CA ARG A 18 -2.20 12.11 18.70
C ARG A 18 -3.13 12.55 19.86
N ALA A 19 -3.15 13.82 20.25
CA ALA A 19 -4.11 14.39 21.20
C ALA A 19 -5.40 14.90 20.51
N ILE A 20 -5.28 15.51 19.32
CA ILE A 20 -6.40 16.02 18.53
C ILE A 20 -7.38 14.89 18.20
N ARG A 21 -6.88 13.68 17.91
CA ARG A 21 -7.67 12.49 17.59
C ARG A 21 -8.62 12.04 18.71
N PHE A 22 -8.39 12.41 19.97
CA PHE A 22 -9.33 12.13 21.07
C PHE A 22 -10.59 12.99 20.93
N VAL A 23 -10.39 14.29 20.71
CA VAL A 23 -11.46 15.28 20.53
C VAL A 23 -12.20 15.04 19.21
N VAL A 24 -11.48 14.90 18.10
CA VAL A 24 -12.06 14.78 16.75
C VAL A 24 -12.89 13.51 16.54
N LEU A 25 -12.54 12.41 17.21
CA LEU A 25 -13.24 11.13 17.07
C LEU A 25 -14.11 10.78 18.29
N ASN A 26 -14.29 11.72 19.24
CA ASN A 26 -15.05 11.56 20.48
C ASN A 26 -14.77 10.22 21.22
N LEU A 27 -13.48 9.90 21.38
CA LEU A 27 -13.05 8.58 21.87
C LEU A 27 -12.84 8.59 23.39
N GLU A 28 -13.59 7.76 24.10
CA GLU A 28 -13.34 7.51 25.52
C GLU A 28 -12.27 6.41 25.71
N TYR A 29 -11.39 6.62 26.68
CA TYR A 29 -10.37 5.64 27.08
C TYR A 29 -10.32 5.55 28.59
N GLU A 30 -10.28 4.34 29.13
CA GLU A 30 -10.01 4.09 30.54
C GLU A 30 -8.54 3.76 30.80
N CYS A 31 -8.12 3.89 32.06
CA CYS A 31 -6.78 3.50 32.48
C CYS A 31 -6.83 2.13 33.15
N LEU A 32 -6.30 1.09 32.48
CA LEU A 32 -6.22 -0.29 32.98
C LEU A 32 -5.19 -0.49 34.12
N LYS A 33 -4.75 0.61 34.75
CA LYS A 33 -3.80 0.65 35.87
C LYS A 33 -4.21 1.78 36.82
N ASP A 34 -3.74 1.73 38.06
CA ASP A 34 -3.85 2.88 38.96
C ASP A 34 -3.18 4.11 38.33
N LYS A 35 -3.91 5.25 38.33
CA LYS A 35 -3.50 6.53 37.73
C LYS A 35 -2.17 7.04 38.30
N SER A 36 -1.85 6.68 39.55
CA SER A 36 -0.57 6.99 40.21
C SER A 36 0.63 6.29 39.59
N LYS A 37 0.43 5.12 38.95
CA LYS A 37 1.51 4.22 38.46
C LYS A 37 1.88 4.44 36.99
N CYS A 38 1.23 5.37 36.29
CA CYS A 38 1.46 5.65 34.87
C CYS A 38 2.51 6.76 34.63
N SER A 39 3.79 6.38 34.53
CA SER A 39 4.89 7.30 34.21
C SER A 39 4.97 7.67 32.71
N LEU A 40 4.53 8.88 32.36
CA LEU A 40 4.54 9.39 30.98
C LEU A 40 5.83 10.17 30.66
N ASN A 41 6.82 9.49 30.08
CA ASN A 41 8.07 10.06 29.54
C ASN A 41 8.14 9.96 27.99
N ARG A 42 9.22 10.47 27.36
CA ARG A 42 9.36 10.55 25.89
C ARG A 42 9.16 9.20 25.19
N ILE A 43 9.55 8.10 25.83
CA ILE A 43 9.47 6.73 25.33
C ILE A 43 8.10 6.10 25.66
N ARG A 44 7.67 6.18 26.94
CA ARG A 44 6.46 5.52 27.47
C ARG A 44 5.17 6.34 27.32
N ARG A 45 5.19 7.49 26.64
CA ARG A 45 4.00 8.34 26.36
C ARG A 45 2.87 7.67 25.56
N SER A 46 3.09 6.47 25.02
CA SER A 46 2.07 5.68 24.32
C SER A 46 1.47 4.56 25.19
N SER A 47 2.03 4.29 26.39
CA SER A 47 1.68 3.13 27.22
C SER A 47 0.31 3.24 27.94
N CYS A 48 -0.29 4.43 28.00
CA CYS A 48 -1.66 4.62 28.48
C CYS A 48 -2.29 5.83 27.76
N ARG A 49 -3.36 5.60 27.00
CA ARG A 49 -4.06 6.63 26.22
C ARG A 49 -4.83 7.60 27.14
N HIS A 50 -5.54 7.07 28.13
CA HIS A 50 -6.25 7.85 29.16
C HIS A 50 -5.31 8.84 29.89
N CYS A 51 -4.26 8.35 30.55
CA CYS A 51 -3.35 9.21 31.31
C CYS A 51 -2.64 10.24 30.43
N ARG A 52 -2.34 9.91 29.17
CA ARG A 52 -1.77 10.86 28.21
C ARG A 52 -2.74 12.00 27.92
N PHE A 53 -3.99 11.69 27.61
CA PHE A 53 -5.02 12.71 27.35
C PHE A 53 -5.26 13.59 28.60
N GLN A 54 -5.38 12.97 29.78
CA GLN A 54 -5.48 13.67 31.07
C GLN A 54 -4.24 14.54 31.39
N LYS A 55 -3.05 14.22 30.85
CA LYS A 55 -1.88 15.10 30.93
C LYS A 55 -1.99 16.27 29.94
N CYS A 56 -2.50 16.05 28.73
CA CYS A 56 -2.76 17.14 27.77
C CYS A 56 -3.72 18.20 28.34
N LEU A 57 -4.85 17.77 28.92
CA LEU A 57 -5.81 18.68 29.58
C LEU A 57 -5.15 19.45 30.74
N ARG A 58 -4.43 18.78 31.65
CA ARG A 58 -3.72 19.44 32.77
C ARG A 58 -2.62 20.41 32.34
N MET A 59 -2.07 20.26 31.13
CA MET A 59 -1.11 21.20 30.55
C MET A 59 -1.78 22.36 29.78
N GLY A 60 -3.10 22.53 29.92
CA GLY A 60 -3.84 23.66 29.32
C GLY A 60 -4.31 23.45 27.88
N MET A 61 -4.28 22.23 27.33
CA MET A 61 -4.86 21.95 26.02
C MET A 61 -6.40 21.90 26.12
N THR A 62 -7.09 22.80 25.43
CA THR A 62 -8.56 22.82 25.35
C THR A 62 -9.07 22.22 24.03
N ALA A 63 -10.30 21.70 24.04
CA ALA A 63 -10.95 21.16 22.85
C ALA A 63 -11.36 22.27 21.86
N ASP A 64 -11.63 23.48 22.35
CA ASP A 64 -12.17 24.60 21.55
C ASP A 64 -11.17 25.12 20.50
N ASN A 65 -9.87 24.88 20.71
CA ASN A 65 -8.80 25.21 19.78
C ASN A 65 -8.59 24.12 18.69
N VAL A 66 -9.37 23.04 18.70
CA VAL A 66 -9.32 21.99 17.68
C VAL A 66 -10.14 22.42 16.46
N GLN A 67 -9.44 22.72 15.36
CA GLN A 67 -10.07 23.11 14.10
C GLN A 67 -10.63 21.88 13.38
N TRP A 68 -11.94 21.72 13.44
CA TRP A 68 -12.71 20.76 12.65
C TRP A 68 -12.71 21.19 11.19
N ASN A 69 -12.38 20.27 10.28
CA ASN A 69 -12.28 20.54 8.83
C ASN A 69 -11.37 21.73 8.49
N ARG A 70 -10.08 21.62 8.84
CA ARG A 70 -9.07 22.52 8.28
C ARG A 70 -8.83 22.15 6.82
N ASP A 71 -9.58 22.80 5.93
CA ASP A 71 -9.35 22.72 4.49
C ASP A 71 -7.89 23.09 4.15
N VAL A 72 -7.32 22.39 3.18
CA VAL A 72 -6.03 22.74 2.61
C VAL A 72 -6.23 24.07 1.88
N TYR A 73 -5.61 25.14 2.39
CA TYR A 73 -5.88 26.50 1.92
C TYR A 73 -5.72 26.63 0.41
N SER A 74 -6.83 26.96 -0.26
CA SER A 74 -6.83 27.20 -1.71
C SER A 74 -6.23 28.55 -2.03
N THR A 75 -5.40 28.61 -3.06
CA THR A 75 -5.28 29.79 -3.92
C THR A 75 -5.42 29.32 -5.37
N ASP A 76 -6.32 29.98 -6.09
CA ASP A 76 -6.62 29.85 -7.52
C ASP A 76 -7.36 28.59 -8.03
N MET A 77 -8.46 28.70 -8.81
CA MET A 77 -9.31 29.88 -9.10
C MET A 77 -10.78 29.49 -9.38
N ARG A 78 -11.68 30.40 -8.98
CA ARG A 78 -12.92 30.82 -9.66
C ARG A 78 -13.59 29.82 -10.64
N PHE A 79 -14.55 29.04 -10.14
CA PHE A 79 -15.80 28.81 -10.87
C PHE A 79 -17.02 28.97 -9.93
N LYS A 80 -17.54 30.20 -9.85
CA LYS A 80 -18.88 30.48 -9.29
C LYS A 80 -19.93 30.11 -10.35
N LYS A 81 -20.87 29.23 -9.99
CA LYS A 81 -22.24 29.06 -10.54
C LYS A 81 -22.90 27.95 -9.67
N ILE A 82 -24.12 28.02 -9.17
CA ILE A 82 -25.25 28.96 -9.30
C ILE A 82 -25.91 29.15 -7.91
N LYS A 83 -26.34 30.37 -7.57
CA LYS A 83 -27.53 30.57 -6.74
C LYS A 83 -28.64 31.10 -7.66
N THR A 84 -29.86 30.63 -7.41
CA THR A 84 -31.09 30.99 -8.11
C THR A 84 -31.32 32.50 -8.16
N PRO A 85 -31.74 33.05 -9.31
CA PRO A 85 -32.46 34.31 -9.37
C PRO A 85 -33.91 34.08 -9.81
N GLU A 86 -34.86 34.48 -8.97
CA GLU A 86 -36.19 34.84 -9.46
C GLU A 86 -36.14 36.25 -10.07
N LEU A 87 -36.90 36.45 -11.16
CA LEU A 87 -37.41 37.73 -11.68
C LEU A 87 -36.42 38.76 -12.31
N LYS A 88 -36.33 38.65 -13.65
CA LYS A 88 -36.71 39.68 -14.66
C LYS A 88 -35.77 40.85 -15.08
N ASN A 89 -35.76 41.00 -16.41
CA ASN A 89 -35.54 42.18 -17.27
C ASN A 89 -34.11 42.64 -17.66
N ASP A 90 -33.75 42.27 -18.89
CA ASP A 90 -33.37 43.11 -20.05
C ASP A 90 -32.08 43.96 -20.12
N GLU A 91 -31.29 43.59 -21.14
CA GLU A 91 -30.58 44.41 -22.15
C GLU A 91 -29.20 45.09 -21.91
N ASN A 92 -28.41 45.02 -23.00
CA ASN A 92 -27.29 45.87 -23.46
C ASN A 92 -25.87 45.75 -22.84
N ASP A 93 -25.10 44.79 -23.38
CA ASP A 93 -24.00 44.96 -24.37
C ASP A 93 -22.78 45.90 -24.12
N ILE A 94 -21.69 45.57 -24.85
CA ILE A 94 -20.46 46.35 -25.14
C ILE A 94 -19.25 46.17 -24.18
N SER A 95 -18.06 46.36 -24.76
CA SER A 95 -16.74 45.81 -24.42
C SER A 95 -15.65 46.90 -24.24
N ILE A 96 -14.36 46.51 -24.16
CA ILE A 96 -13.12 47.23 -24.59
C ILE A 96 -12.00 47.47 -23.52
N VAL A 97 -10.94 46.66 -23.64
CA VAL A 97 -9.47 46.97 -23.74
C VAL A 97 -8.65 47.65 -22.59
N TYR A 98 -7.54 46.96 -22.26
CA TYR A 98 -6.22 47.28 -21.65
C TYR A 98 -5.58 48.66 -22.04
N PRO A 99 -4.55 49.25 -21.32
CA PRO A 99 -3.17 48.69 -21.27
C PRO A 99 -2.15 49.08 -20.15
N SER A 100 -1.09 48.26 -20.08
CA SER A 100 0.37 48.49 -19.82
C SER A 100 0.86 49.59 -18.84
N THR A 101 1.82 49.36 -17.94
CA THR A 101 3.23 48.86 -18.12
C THR A 101 3.76 48.24 -16.79
N SER A 102 5.02 47.83 -16.52
CA SER A 102 6.35 47.93 -17.18
C SER A 102 7.24 46.66 -16.94
N GLN A 103 8.59 46.80 -16.81
CA GLN A 103 9.59 45.74 -16.55
C GLN A 103 10.84 46.31 -15.78
N PRO A 104 11.97 45.58 -15.56
CA PRO A 104 12.17 44.41 -14.67
C PRO A 104 13.49 44.46 -13.83
N SER A 105 13.78 43.46 -12.99
CA SER A 105 15.16 42.90 -12.83
C SER A 105 15.29 41.61 -12.00
N THR A 106 15.95 40.61 -12.61
CA THR A 106 16.86 39.60 -12.04
C THR A 106 16.41 38.63 -10.91
N SER A 107 16.08 37.39 -11.30
CA SER A 107 16.69 36.17 -10.74
C SER A 107 16.43 34.95 -11.64
N LEU A 108 17.44 34.47 -12.36
CA LEU A 108 17.32 33.35 -13.32
C LEU A 108 17.36 31.94 -12.67
N TYR A 109 17.10 31.84 -11.36
CA TYR A 109 17.11 30.57 -10.62
C TYR A 109 15.74 29.87 -10.57
N SER A 110 14.66 30.54 -11.01
CA SER A 110 13.28 30.02 -10.95
C SER A 110 12.82 29.29 -12.22
N VAL A 111 13.39 29.62 -13.40
CA VAL A 111 12.86 29.18 -14.70
C VAL A 111 13.20 27.73 -15.04
N ILE A 112 14.40 27.26 -14.67
CA ILE A 112 14.80 25.86 -14.90
C ILE A 112 13.92 24.90 -14.08
N LYS A 113 13.50 25.33 -12.88
CA LYS A 113 12.66 24.53 -11.98
C LYS A 113 11.20 24.44 -12.41
N THR A 114 10.65 25.47 -13.06
CA THR A 114 9.26 25.47 -13.53
C THR A 114 9.08 24.69 -14.83
N GLN A 115 10.04 24.72 -15.76
CA GLN A 115 9.97 23.94 -16.99
C GLN A 115 9.92 22.42 -16.69
N ASP A 116 10.76 21.98 -15.76
CA ASP A 116 10.92 20.57 -15.36
C ASP A 116 9.71 20.06 -14.54
N GLN A 117 9.16 20.91 -13.67
CA GLN A 117 7.94 20.62 -12.90
C GLN A 117 6.69 20.51 -13.81
N LEU A 118 6.54 21.39 -14.80
CA LEU A 118 5.39 21.37 -15.70
C LEU A 118 5.44 20.17 -16.66
N TYR A 119 6.63 19.78 -17.13
CA TYR A 119 6.81 18.58 -17.96
C TYR A 119 6.52 17.29 -17.16
N THR A 120 7.10 17.16 -15.95
CA THR A 120 6.87 16.01 -15.07
C THR A 120 5.39 15.88 -14.64
N GLN A 121 4.73 17.01 -14.38
CA GLN A 121 3.29 17.04 -14.08
C GLN A 121 2.41 16.71 -15.30
N SER A 122 2.88 16.97 -16.53
CA SER A 122 2.20 16.56 -17.76
C SER A 122 2.31 15.05 -18.00
N VAL A 123 3.50 14.46 -17.84
CA VAL A 123 3.71 13.03 -18.11
C VAL A 123 3.02 12.14 -17.06
N LEU A 124 3.07 12.52 -15.77
CA LEU A 124 2.37 11.77 -14.72
C LEU A 124 0.84 11.88 -14.78
N SER A 125 0.29 12.82 -15.56
CA SER A 125 -1.16 12.95 -15.76
C SER A 125 -1.78 11.81 -16.59
N GLU A 126 -0.97 11.00 -17.27
CA GLU A 126 -1.44 9.82 -18.03
C GLU A 126 -1.80 8.62 -17.13
N ILE A 127 -1.47 8.68 -15.83
CA ILE A 127 -2.02 7.77 -14.82
C ILE A 127 -3.38 8.30 -14.34
N ASN A 128 -4.40 8.11 -15.17
CA ASN A 128 -5.79 8.36 -14.80
C ASN A 128 -6.26 7.42 -13.67
N PHE A 129 -5.99 7.82 -12.42
CA PHE A 129 -6.44 7.14 -11.19
C PHE A 129 -7.96 7.29 -10.98
N ASP A 130 -8.56 8.38 -11.47
CA ASP A 130 -10.01 8.60 -11.40
C ASP A 130 -10.79 7.48 -12.10
N ASN A 131 -10.26 6.94 -13.19
CA ASN A 131 -10.85 5.78 -13.87
C ASN A 131 -10.76 4.51 -13.01
N ILE A 132 -9.65 4.26 -12.31
CA ILE A 132 -9.53 3.12 -11.40
C ILE A 132 -10.59 3.24 -10.29
N GLU A 133 -10.70 4.42 -9.65
CA GLU A 133 -11.69 4.63 -8.59
C GLU A 133 -13.13 4.48 -9.08
N LYS A 134 -13.46 5.02 -10.27
CA LYS A 134 -14.79 4.85 -10.91
C LYS A 134 -15.08 3.38 -11.25
N ASP A 135 -14.09 2.64 -11.75
CA ASP A 135 -14.24 1.22 -12.10
C ASP A 135 -14.42 0.36 -10.84
N MET A 136 -13.67 0.63 -9.76
CA MET A 136 -13.82 -0.09 -8.49
C MET A 136 -15.15 0.23 -7.83
N HIS A 137 -15.58 1.50 -7.85
CA HIS A 137 -16.88 1.92 -7.33
C HIS A 137 -18.03 1.23 -8.07
N ARG A 138 -17.99 1.21 -9.42
CA ARG A 138 -18.96 0.49 -10.26
C ARG A 138 -19.01 -1.01 -9.92
N MET A 139 -17.86 -1.63 -9.69
CA MET A 139 -17.79 -3.04 -9.30
C MET A 139 -18.33 -3.30 -7.89
N PHE A 140 -18.07 -2.42 -6.91
CA PHE A 140 -18.58 -2.56 -5.54
C PHE A 140 -20.08 -2.28 -5.41
N MET A 141 -20.66 -1.58 -6.38
CA MET A 141 -22.11 -1.42 -6.60
C MET A 141 -22.73 -2.56 -7.43
N SER A 142 -21.93 -3.44 -8.04
CA SER A 142 -22.45 -4.53 -8.87
C SER A 142 -22.72 -5.78 -8.05
N ASP A 143 -23.81 -6.47 -8.37
CA ASP A 143 -24.19 -7.74 -7.73
C ASP A 143 -23.40 -8.94 -8.29
N LEU A 144 -22.36 -8.73 -9.09
CA LEU A 144 -21.65 -9.77 -9.82
C LEU A 144 -20.45 -10.37 -9.04
N PRO A 145 -20.27 -11.71 -9.05
CA PRO A 145 -21.24 -12.74 -9.46
C PRO A 145 -22.48 -12.78 -8.53
N SER A 146 -23.65 -13.13 -9.08
CA SER A 146 -24.92 -13.14 -8.31
C SER A 146 -24.86 -14.08 -7.11
N THR A 147 -25.27 -13.59 -5.94
CA THR A 147 -25.33 -14.34 -4.68
C THR A 147 -26.59 -15.14 -4.49
N ASP A 148 -27.63 -14.85 -5.26
CA ASP A 148 -28.99 -15.32 -4.98
C ASP A 148 -29.35 -16.54 -5.83
N HIS A 149 -28.77 -16.62 -7.04
CA HIS A 149 -29.07 -17.65 -8.03
C HIS A 149 -27.82 -18.17 -8.76
N GLY A 150 -27.91 -19.39 -9.28
CA GLY A 150 -26.87 -20.01 -10.11
C GLY A 150 -25.71 -20.65 -9.34
N TYR A 151 -24.67 -21.06 -10.07
CA TYR A 151 -23.54 -21.83 -9.54
C TYR A 151 -22.83 -21.11 -8.37
N PHE A 152 -22.49 -19.83 -8.53
CA PHE A 152 -21.80 -19.07 -7.48
C PHE A 152 -22.62 -19.00 -6.18
N ALA A 153 -23.93 -18.78 -6.26
CA ALA A 153 -24.82 -18.75 -5.09
C ALA A 153 -24.73 -20.04 -4.25
N SER A 154 -24.69 -21.20 -4.92
CA SER A 154 -24.66 -22.52 -4.28
C SER A 154 -23.33 -22.91 -3.62
N LEU A 155 -22.25 -22.16 -3.85
CA LEU A 155 -20.94 -22.44 -3.25
C LEU A 155 -20.90 -22.05 -1.76
N SER A 156 -20.20 -22.84 -0.95
CA SER A 156 -19.88 -22.46 0.43
C SER A 156 -18.92 -21.25 0.45
N PRO A 157 -18.83 -20.51 1.57
CA PRO A 157 -18.00 -19.30 1.68
C PRO A 157 -16.56 -19.48 1.18
N LEU A 158 -15.89 -20.59 1.51
CA LEU A 158 -14.53 -20.86 1.04
C LEU A 158 -14.47 -21.04 -0.49
N TYR A 159 -15.36 -21.84 -1.06
CA TYR A 159 -15.35 -22.10 -2.50
C TYR A 159 -15.76 -20.88 -3.34
N LYS A 160 -16.53 -19.94 -2.78
CA LYS A 160 -16.75 -18.61 -3.41
C LYS A 160 -15.43 -17.86 -3.62
N ILE A 161 -14.53 -17.88 -2.64
CA ILE A 161 -13.18 -17.28 -2.74
C ILE A 161 -12.31 -18.05 -3.75
N VAL A 162 -12.33 -19.38 -3.70
CA VAL A 162 -11.59 -20.24 -4.64
C VAL A 162 -12.00 -19.95 -6.09
N GLU A 163 -13.28 -19.76 -6.35
CA GLU A 163 -13.79 -19.38 -7.68
C GLU A 163 -13.26 -18.00 -8.10
N GLY A 164 -13.22 -17.02 -7.18
CA GLY A 164 -12.62 -15.72 -7.41
C GLY A 164 -11.12 -15.80 -7.73
N LEU A 165 -10.38 -16.67 -7.03
CA LEU A 165 -8.97 -16.94 -7.33
C LEU A 165 -8.77 -17.59 -8.70
N ARG A 166 -9.58 -18.59 -9.06
CA ARG A 166 -9.55 -19.21 -10.40
C ARG A 166 -9.82 -18.16 -11.49
N LEU A 167 -10.76 -17.26 -11.27
CA LEU A 167 -11.11 -16.20 -12.21
C LEU A 167 -9.95 -15.23 -12.44
N VAL A 168 -9.32 -14.70 -11.38
CA VAL A 168 -8.19 -13.75 -11.53
C VAL A 168 -6.90 -14.42 -12.01
N ARG A 169 -6.76 -15.74 -11.81
CA ARG A 169 -5.63 -16.55 -12.30
C ARG A 169 -5.86 -17.14 -13.69
N LYS A 170 -7.03 -16.95 -14.32
CA LYS A 170 -7.37 -17.54 -15.63
C LYS A 170 -6.38 -17.23 -16.75
N SER A 171 -5.73 -16.06 -16.70
CA SER A 171 -4.71 -15.64 -17.67
C SER A 171 -3.27 -15.92 -17.23
N GLN A 172 -3.06 -16.59 -16.10
CA GLN A 172 -1.73 -16.85 -15.56
C GLN A 172 -0.95 -17.82 -16.46
N ARG A 173 0.22 -17.37 -16.93
CA ARG A 173 1.22 -18.25 -17.54
C ARG A 173 1.98 -18.99 -16.44
N MET A 174 2.06 -20.31 -16.59
CA MET A 174 2.89 -21.18 -15.74
C MET A 174 4.22 -21.53 -16.42
N GLU A 175 4.20 -21.61 -17.76
CA GLU A 175 5.36 -21.83 -18.63
C GLU A 175 5.58 -20.60 -19.52
N ASP A 176 6.79 -20.42 -20.05
CA ASP A 176 7.18 -19.32 -20.96
C ASP A 176 6.79 -17.90 -20.48
N ILE A 177 6.88 -17.67 -19.16
CA ILE A 177 6.68 -16.35 -18.56
C ILE A 177 7.84 -15.42 -18.91
N LYS A 178 7.53 -14.19 -19.37
CA LYS A 178 8.55 -13.28 -19.91
C LYS A 178 9.26 -12.54 -18.77
N PHE A 179 10.59 -12.59 -18.73
CA PHE A 179 11.38 -11.80 -17.80
C PHE A 179 11.52 -10.35 -18.28
N GLU A 180 11.28 -9.38 -17.39
CA GLU A 180 11.28 -7.94 -17.68
C GLU A 180 11.98 -7.18 -16.54
N ASN A 181 13.29 -7.29 -16.49
CA ASN A 181 14.11 -6.74 -15.40
C ASN A 181 14.33 -5.21 -15.48
N ARG A 182 13.97 -4.56 -16.61
CA ARG A 182 13.95 -3.10 -16.76
C ARG A 182 12.51 -2.64 -16.62
N LEU A 183 12.17 -2.02 -15.49
CA LEU A 183 10.80 -1.53 -15.24
C LEU A 183 10.72 -0.01 -15.40
N SER A 184 9.85 0.42 -16.31
CA SER A 184 9.46 1.81 -16.54
C SER A 184 8.00 2.06 -16.13
N MET A 185 7.55 3.32 -16.16
CA MET A 185 6.15 3.66 -15.89
C MET A 185 5.19 3.07 -16.93
N GLU A 186 5.61 2.99 -18.19
CA GLU A 186 4.85 2.36 -19.28
C GLU A 186 4.56 0.88 -18.99
N THR A 187 5.53 0.17 -18.39
CA THR A 187 5.37 -1.22 -17.95
C THR A 187 4.56 -1.35 -16.67
N LEU A 188 4.83 -0.50 -15.67
CA LEU A 188 4.25 -0.60 -14.33
C LEU A 188 2.77 -0.23 -14.26
N VAL A 189 2.35 0.82 -14.98
CA VAL A 189 1.00 1.40 -14.85
C VAL A 189 -0.11 0.48 -15.39
N PRO A 190 -0.01 -0.14 -16.58
CA PRO A 190 -1.00 -1.10 -17.06
C PRO A 190 -1.14 -2.29 -16.12
N HIS A 191 -0.01 -2.75 -15.57
CA HIS A 191 0.02 -3.85 -14.61
C HIS A 191 -0.73 -3.51 -13.31
N TRP A 192 -0.45 -2.34 -12.69
CA TRP A 192 -1.18 -1.92 -11.49
C TRP A 192 -2.69 -1.72 -11.73
N ARG A 193 -3.09 -1.22 -12.91
CA ARG A 193 -4.50 -1.09 -13.31
C ARG A 193 -5.19 -2.46 -13.39
N ALA A 194 -4.58 -3.41 -14.12
CA ALA A 194 -5.08 -4.78 -14.20
C ALA A 194 -5.17 -5.43 -12.82
N GLN A 195 -4.19 -5.16 -11.97
CA GLN A 195 -4.13 -5.71 -10.64
C GLN A 195 -5.18 -5.15 -9.68
N ALA A 196 -5.38 -3.83 -9.63
CA ALA A 196 -6.42 -3.23 -8.80
C ALA A 196 -7.79 -3.84 -9.15
N LYS A 197 -8.08 -4.00 -10.45
CA LYS A 197 -9.26 -4.69 -10.94
C LYS A 197 -9.34 -6.14 -10.45
N ASN A 198 -8.28 -6.94 -10.60
CA ASN A 198 -8.25 -8.33 -10.14
C ASN A 198 -8.46 -8.44 -8.62
N THR A 199 -7.79 -7.61 -7.82
CA THR A 199 -7.98 -7.61 -6.37
C THR A 199 -9.42 -7.25 -5.99
N ALA A 200 -10.06 -6.29 -6.65
CA ALA A 200 -11.45 -5.93 -6.36
C ALA A 200 -12.45 -7.01 -6.79
N ILE A 201 -12.20 -7.70 -7.92
CA ILE A 201 -12.97 -8.89 -8.32
C ILE A 201 -12.89 -9.93 -7.19
N LEU A 202 -11.68 -10.24 -6.71
CA LEU A 202 -11.48 -11.20 -5.61
C LEU A 202 -12.16 -10.75 -4.31
N SER A 203 -12.06 -9.47 -3.94
CA SER A 203 -12.78 -8.91 -2.79
C SER A 203 -14.29 -9.06 -2.92
N MET A 204 -14.86 -8.88 -4.12
CA MET A 204 -16.29 -9.11 -4.38
C MET A 204 -16.70 -10.59 -4.41
N HIS A 205 -15.77 -11.54 -4.30
CA HIS A 205 -16.11 -12.94 -4.01
C HIS A 205 -16.22 -13.22 -2.50
N SER A 206 -15.77 -12.31 -1.63
CA SER A 206 -15.95 -12.39 -0.17
C SER A 206 -17.31 -11.82 0.24
N MET A 207 -18.13 -12.64 0.91
CA MET A 207 -19.46 -12.21 1.38
C MET A 207 -19.35 -11.19 2.53
N ALA A 208 -18.33 -11.31 3.40
CA ALA A 208 -18.04 -10.28 4.39
C ALA A 208 -17.78 -8.92 3.72
N PHE A 209 -16.91 -8.88 2.72
CA PHE A 209 -16.59 -7.64 2.01
C PHE A 209 -17.79 -7.07 1.24
N ARG A 210 -18.70 -7.91 0.73
CA ARG A 210 -19.95 -7.45 0.12
C ARG A 210 -20.90 -6.75 1.09
N ASN A 211 -20.95 -7.21 2.33
CA ASN A 211 -21.89 -6.73 3.35
C ASN A 211 -21.42 -5.44 4.04
N ILE A 212 -20.15 -5.07 3.90
CA ILE A 212 -19.60 -3.77 4.35
C ILE A 212 -20.27 -2.62 3.56
N PRO A 213 -20.60 -1.46 4.17
CA PRO A 213 -21.14 -0.30 3.44
C PRO A 213 -20.21 0.21 2.32
N LEU A 214 -20.75 0.70 1.20
CA LEU A 214 -19.99 1.07 0.00
C LEU A 214 -18.86 2.10 0.24
N THR A 215 -19.09 3.06 1.14
CA THR A 215 -18.08 4.05 1.57
C THR A 215 -16.92 3.38 2.30
N GLU A 216 -17.22 2.42 3.18
CA GLU A 216 -16.23 1.61 3.89
C GLU A 216 -15.51 0.63 2.97
N LYS A 217 -16.21 -0.06 2.04
CA LYS A 217 -15.59 -0.92 1.01
C LYS A 217 -14.50 -0.13 0.27
N SER A 218 -14.84 1.08 -0.16
CA SER A 218 -13.94 1.95 -0.93
C SER A 218 -12.72 2.36 -0.10
N ARG A 219 -12.91 2.71 1.19
CA ARG A 219 -11.84 3.06 2.14
C ARG A 219 -10.92 1.87 2.45
N ILE A 220 -11.49 0.72 2.78
CA ILE A 220 -10.77 -0.51 3.09
C ILE A 220 -10.00 -1.00 1.87
N PHE A 221 -10.65 -1.02 0.69
CA PHE A 221 -10.00 -1.41 -0.55
C PHE A 221 -8.78 -0.56 -0.86
N LYS A 222 -8.91 0.79 -0.83
CA LYS A 222 -7.79 1.73 -1.03
C LYS A 222 -6.60 1.44 -0.11
N SER A 223 -6.84 0.96 1.11
CA SER A 223 -5.80 0.61 2.08
C SER A 223 -5.19 -0.78 1.90
N LEU A 224 -5.92 -1.76 1.34
CA LEU A 224 -5.53 -3.17 1.37
C LEU A 224 -5.20 -3.79 0.01
N TRP A 225 -5.65 -3.21 -1.11
CA TRP A 225 -5.61 -3.92 -2.40
C TRP A 225 -4.21 -4.31 -2.87
N GLN A 226 -3.22 -3.47 -2.55
CA GLN A 226 -1.80 -3.68 -2.84
C GLN A 226 -1.24 -4.85 -2.04
N ASN A 227 -1.66 -4.99 -0.78
CA ASN A 227 -1.21 -6.06 0.10
C ASN A 227 -1.72 -7.41 -0.41
N ILE A 228 -3.02 -7.48 -0.74
CA ILE A 228 -3.67 -8.70 -1.24
C ILE A 228 -2.96 -9.17 -2.52
N TYR A 229 -2.76 -8.26 -3.46
CA TYR A 229 -1.94 -8.47 -4.67
C TYR A 229 -0.55 -9.01 -4.33
N ARG A 230 0.18 -8.31 -3.45
CA ARG A 230 1.57 -8.60 -3.14
C ARG A 230 1.74 -10.01 -2.57
N PHE A 231 0.87 -10.42 -1.63
CA PHE A 231 0.86 -11.78 -1.10
C PHE A 231 0.47 -12.82 -2.16
N GLU A 232 -0.54 -12.53 -2.97
CA GLU A 232 -1.01 -13.42 -4.04
C GLU A 232 0.07 -13.65 -5.12
N ARG A 233 0.86 -12.63 -5.47
CA ARG A 233 2.03 -12.74 -6.35
C ARG A 233 3.20 -13.47 -5.73
N ILE A 234 3.48 -13.29 -4.44
CA ILE A 234 4.52 -14.07 -3.75
C ILE A 234 4.14 -15.55 -3.80
N GLN A 235 2.88 -15.90 -3.50
CA GLN A 235 2.39 -17.28 -3.64
C GLN A 235 2.49 -17.77 -5.09
N MET A 236 2.07 -16.96 -6.07
CA MET A 236 2.16 -17.35 -7.48
C MET A 236 3.62 -17.53 -7.95
N SER A 237 4.56 -16.77 -7.41
CA SER A 237 6.00 -16.94 -7.69
C SER A 237 6.49 -18.30 -7.20
N THR A 238 6.04 -18.75 -6.02
CA THR A 238 6.35 -20.09 -5.51
C THR A 238 5.67 -21.21 -6.30
N GLU A 239 4.51 -20.95 -6.90
CA GLU A 239 3.80 -21.90 -7.76
C GLU A 239 4.51 -22.11 -9.11
N ILE A 240 4.96 -21.01 -9.73
CA ILE A 240 5.58 -21.00 -11.06
C ILE A 240 7.05 -21.44 -11.01
N PHE A 241 7.82 -20.91 -10.05
CA PHE A 241 9.27 -21.09 -10.00
C PHE A 241 9.74 -22.09 -8.95
N GLY A 242 8.85 -22.60 -8.10
CA GLY A 242 9.21 -23.57 -7.06
C GLY A 242 10.33 -23.07 -6.14
N GLU A 243 11.46 -23.77 -6.14
CA GLU A 243 12.65 -23.42 -5.36
C GLU A 243 13.45 -22.26 -5.96
N ASP A 244 13.41 -22.05 -7.28
CA ASP A 244 14.09 -20.93 -7.95
C ASP A 244 13.50 -19.56 -7.55
N CYS A 245 12.25 -19.55 -7.06
CA CYS A 245 11.65 -18.37 -6.41
C CYS A 245 12.51 -17.88 -5.23
N VAL A 246 13.25 -18.79 -4.59
CA VAL A 246 14.11 -18.52 -3.43
C VAL A 246 15.57 -18.47 -3.83
N ASN A 247 16.04 -19.48 -4.58
CA ASN A 247 17.45 -19.64 -4.93
C ASN A 247 17.93 -18.59 -5.94
N GLU A 248 17.12 -18.28 -6.95
CA GLU A 248 17.42 -17.30 -8.00
C GLU A 248 16.57 -16.02 -7.88
N LYS A 249 15.72 -15.94 -6.86
CA LYS A 249 14.84 -14.78 -6.58
C LYS A 249 13.96 -14.40 -7.79
N LYS A 250 13.47 -15.42 -8.50
CA LYS A 250 12.50 -15.26 -9.61
C LYS A 250 11.12 -14.91 -9.03
N LEU A 251 10.57 -13.77 -9.41
CA LEU A 251 9.29 -13.26 -8.89
C LEU A 251 8.32 -12.94 -10.03
N ALA A 252 7.12 -13.52 -9.99
CA ALA A 252 6.06 -13.22 -10.92
C ALA A 252 5.41 -11.88 -10.53
N ILE A 253 5.59 -10.85 -11.38
CA ILE A 253 4.96 -9.55 -11.14
C ILE A 253 3.53 -9.53 -11.68
N SER A 254 3.26 -10.15 -12.84
CA SER A 254 1.93 -10.19 -13.47
C SER A 254 1.53 -11.60 -13.90
N CYS A 255 0.41 -11.72 -14.63
CA CYS A 255 0.00 -12.99 -15.25
C CYS A 255 0.95 -13.45 -16.38
N GLU A 256 1.79 -12.57 -16.93
CA GLU A 256 2.65 -12.88 -18.07
C GLU A 256 4.10 -12.38 -17.96
N ARG A 257 4.40 -11.57 -16.93
CA ARG A 257 5.73 -11.03 -16.66
C ARG A 257 6.27 -11.48 -15.32
N ALA A 258 7.57 -11.74 -15.30
CA ALA A 258 8.38 -12.01 -14.12
C ALA A 258 9.62 -11.11 -14.08
N ILE A 259 10.28 -11.07 -12.93
CA ILE A 259 11.57 -10.42 -12.73
C ILE A 259 12.52 -11.39 -12.03
N GLN A 260 13.81 -11.18 -12.22
CA GLN A 260 14.86 -11.74 -11.36
C GLN A 260 15.37 -10.60 -10.48
N LEU A 261 15.20 -10.72 -9.16
CA LEU A 261 15.35 -9.58 -8.24
C LEU A 261 16.74 -8.93 -8.29
N ASP A 262 17.79 -9.73 -8.38
CA ASP A 262 19.17 -9.22 -8.40
C ASP A 262 19.46 -8.41 -9.67
N ALA A 263 18.93 -8.84 -10.82
CA ALA A 263 19.07 -8.18 -12.12
C ALA A 263 18.11 -6.99 -12.33
N LEU A 264 17.22 -6.70 -11.37
CA LEU A 264 16.23 -5.64 -11.50
C LEU A 264 16.87 -4.24 -11.58
N PHE A 265 16.34 -3.41 -12.49
CA PHE A 265 16.69 -2.02 -12.75
C PHE A 265 15.43 -1.16 -12.97
N PHE A 266 15.42 0.06 -12.43
CA PHE A 266 14.35 1.03 -12.63
C PHE A 266 14.74 2.10 -13.64
N ASP A 267 13.89 2.28 -14.64
CA ASP A 267 14.10 3.20 -15.76
C ASP A 267 12.90 4.14 -15.86
N ILE A 268 12.96 5.23 -15.11
CA ILE A 268 11.83 6.15 -14.93
C ILE A 268 12.28 7.55 -15.31
N GLU A 269 11.76 8.03 -16.43
CA GLU A 269 11.99 9.39 -16.91
C GLU A 269 11.48 10.44 -15.91
N GLY A 270 12.14 11.61 -15.87
CA GLY A 270 11.82 12.69 -14.92
C GLY A 270 12.25 12.44 -13.47
N VAL A 271 13.03 11.38 -13.19
CA VAL A 271 13.50 11.07 -11.84
C VAL A 271 15.03 11.05 -11.77
N ALA A 272 15.59 11.76 -10.79
CA ALA A 272 17.02 11.78 -10.55
C ALA A 272 17.57 10.37 -10.25
N GLN A 273 18.66 10.00 -10.91
CA GLN A 273 19.24 8.65 -10.85
C GLN A 273 19.61 8.20 -9.43
N ASN A 274 20.05 9.11 -8.56
CA ASN A 274 20.32 8.81 -7.16
C ASN A 274 19.05 8.38 -6.41
N LYS A 275 17.93 9.08 -6.61
CA LYS A 275 16.62 8.71 -6.06
C LYS A 275 16.18 7.34 -6.59
N LEU A 276 16.34 7.07 -7.89
CA LEU A 276 16.05 5.74 -8.45
C LEU A 276 16.90 4.62 -7.83
N LYS A 277 18.20 4.85 -7.62
CA LYS A 277 19.10 3.87 -6.99
C LYS A 277 18.69 3.55 -5.54
N VAL A 278 18.52 4.57 -4.70
CA VAL A 278 18.10 4.40 -3.29
C VAL A 278 16.85 3.54 -3.23
N THR A 279 15.86 3.85 -4.05
CA THR A 279 14.55 3.22 -3.88
C THR A 279 14.35 1.93 -4.68
N LEU A 280 15.23 1.66 -5.65
CA LEU A 280 15.48 0.30 -6.15
C LEU A 280 16.09 -0.56 -5.04
N GLN A 281 16.99 -0.02 -4.23
CA GLN A 281 17.59 -0.75 -3.11
C GLN A 281 16.58 -0.98 -1.96
N ASP A 282 15.71 -0.01 -1.68
CA ASP A 282 14.56 -0.21 -0.78
C ASP A 282 13.65 -1.34 -1.28
N TYR A 283 13.33 -1.35 -2.58
CA TYR A 283 12.56 -2.43 -3.20
C TYR A 283 13.26 -3.79 -3.09
N LYS A 284 14.56 -3.87 -3.40
CA LYS A 284 15.34 -5.11 -3.31
C LYS A 284 15.37 -5.64 -1.88
N THR A 285 15.60 -4.78 -0.89
CA THR A 285 15.58 -5.15 0.53
C THR A 285 14.19 -5.63 0.98
N PHE A 286 13.13 -4.95 0.54
CA PHE A 286 11.75 -5.34 0.78
C PHE A 286 11.41 -6.72 0.18
N ALA A 287 11.75 -6.91 -1.10
CA ALA A 287 11.46 -8.12 -1.84
C ALA A 287 12.30 -9.31 -1.35
N GLN A 288 13.56 -9.09 -0.95
CA GLN A 288 14.42 -10.11 -0.33
C GLN A 288 13.76 -10.69 0.94
N ARG A 289 13.26 -9.82 1.83
CA ARG A 289 12.51 -10.27 3.02
C ARG A 289 11.23 -11.02 2.67
N CYS A 290 10.52 -10.62 1.61
CA CYS A 290 9.38 -11.38 1.11
C CYS A 290 9.78 -12.77 0.60
N VAL A 291 10.93 -12.90 -0.08
CA VAL A 291 11.46 -14.19 -0.53
C VAL A 291 11.82 -15.08 0.67
N GLU A 292 12.53 -14.54 1.65
CA GLU A 292 13.04 -15.30 2.80
C GLU A 292 11.97 -15.65 3.84
N GLU A 293 11.16 -14.68 4.28
CA GLU A 293 10.21 -14.86 5.39
C GLU A 293 8.82 -15.35 4.91
N VAL A 294 8.50 -15.24 3.60
CA VAL A 294 7.17 -15.59 3.06
C VAL A 294 7.25 -16.63 1.93
N ALA A 295 8.01 -16.39 0.85
CA ALA A 295 8.05 -17.30 -0.29
C ALA A 295 8.66 -18.66 0.07
N LYS A 296 9.79 -18.67 0.79
CA LYS A 296 10.48 -19.90 1.21
C LYS A 296 9.63 -20.84 2.08
N PRO A 297 8.87 -20.35 3.09
CA PRO A 297 7.87 -21.19 3.75
C PRO A 297 6.73 -21.68 2.84
N LEU A 298 6.25 -20.85 1.91
CA LEU A 298 5.15 -21.22 1.01
C LEU A 298 5.56 -22.31 0.00
N SER A 299 6.75 -22.24 -0.60
CA SER A 299 7.25 -23.25 -1.54
C SER A 299 7.42 -24.63 -0.89
N GLN A 300 7.82 -24.66 0.39
CA GLN A 300 7.89 -25.88 1.20
C GLN A 300 6.51 -26.44 1.55
N LEU A 301 5.50 -25.58 1.71
CA LEU A 301 4.15 -26.01 2.07
C LEU A 301 3.40 -26.66 0.90
N LYS A 302 3.63 -26.23 -0.35
CA LYS A 302 2.91 -26.71 -1.56
C LYS A 302 1.40 -26.67 -1.33
N LEU A 303 0.85 -25.46 -1.37
CA LEU A 303 -0.53 -25.20 -0.93
C LEU A 303 -1.55 -25.59 -2.00
N SER A 304 -2.71 -26.10 -1.56
CA SER A 304 -3.88 -26.21 -2.41
C SER A 304 -4.53 -24.83 -2.66
N ILE A 305 -5.36 -24.72 -3.71
CA ILE A 305 -6.06 -23.46 -3.98
C ILE A 305 -7.05 -23.09 -2.87
N GLU A 306 -7.60 -24.09 -2.16
CA GLU A 306 -8.42 -23.91 -0.96
C GLU A 306 -7.62 -23.32 0.21
N GLU A 307 -6.39 -23.78 0.42
CA GLU A 307 -5.47 -23.24 1.43
C GLU A 307 -5.00 -21.82 1.08
N VAL A 308 -4.76 -21.53 -0.20
CA VAL A 308 -4.44 -20.18 -0.70
C VAL A 308 -5.63 -19.23 -0.54
N ALA A 309 -6.85 -19.69 -0.80
CA ALA A 309 -8.08 -18.92 -0.55
C ALA A 309 -8.25 -18.57 0.93
N PHE A 310 -8.08 -19.56 1.82
CA PHE A 310 -8.08 -19.36 3.27
C PHE A 310 -7.01 -18.35 3.72
N LEU A 311 -5.78 -18.48 3.21
CA LEU A 311 -4.66 -17.59 3.54
C LEU A 311 -4.90 -16.16 3.10
N ILE A 312 -5.31 -15.96 1.84
CA ILE A 312 -5.56 -14.62 1.31
C ILE A 312 -6.66 -13.93 2.11
N ILE A 313 -7.77 -14.61 2.42
CA ILE A 313 -8.86 -13.99 3.20
C ILE A 313 -8.46 -13.73 4.64
N ASN A 314 -7.75 -14.64 5.30
CA ASN A 314 -7.21 -14.33 6.63
C ASN A 314 -6.25 -13.15 6.57
N PHE A 315 -5.40 -13.04 5.55
CA PHE A 315 -4.51 -11.89 5.39
C PHE A 315 -5.27 -10.59 5.10
N VAL A 316 -6.36 -10.62 4.30
CA VAL A 316 -7.22 -9.45 4.04
C VAL A 316 -7.88 -8.97 5.34
N LEU A 317 -8.63 -9.86 5.99
CA LEU A 317 -9.56 -9.52 7.07
C LEU A 317 -8.86 -9.28 8.42
N HIS A 318 -7.66 -9.85 8.61
CA HIS A 318 -6.81 -9.61 9.78
C HIS A 318 -6.05 -8.27 9.73
N ASN A 319 -6.34 -7.36 8.78
CA ASN A 319 -5.90 -5.96 8.83
C ASN A 319 -6.88 -5.11 9.64
N GLU A 320 -7.05 -5.51 10.90
CA GLU A 320 -8.05 -5.02 11.86
C GLU A 320 -8.03 -3.50 12.06
N GLU A 321 -6.86 -2.86 11.93
CA GLU A 321 -6.75 -1.39 12.04
C GLU A 321 -7.52 -0.62 10.95
N SER A 322 -7.84 -1.30 9.83
CA SER A 322 -8.60 -0.75 8.71
C SER A 322 -10.10 -1.07 8.76
N ILE A 323 -10.52 -2.09 9.53
CA ILE A 323 -11.91 -2.57 9.60
C ILE A 323 -12.42 -2.37 11.03
N ILE A 324 -13.37 -1.46 11.22
CA ILE A 324 -13.82 -1.00 12.54
C ILE A 324 -15.34 -1.14 12.70
N GLY A 325 -15.82 -1.16 13.95
CA GLY A 325 -17.26 -1.22 14.26
C GLY A 325 -17.91 -2.51 13.77
N GLU A 326 -19.17 -2.43 13.33
CA GLU A 326 -19.97 -3.59 12.87
C GLU A 326 -19.29 -4.36 11.72
N SER A 327 -18.58 -3.65 10.83
CA SER A 327 -17.80 -4.27 9.74
C SER A 327 -16.72 -5.22 10.25
N PHE A 328 -16.16 -5.00 11.45
CA PHE A 328 -15.20 -5.91 12.08
C PHE A 328 -15.89 -7.22 12.47
N GLU A 329 -17.04 -7.18 13.15
CA GLU A 329 -17.78 -8.38 13.55
C GLU A 329 -18.22 -9.23 12.36
N VAL A 330 -18.63 -8.59 11.26
CA VAL A 330 -18.98 -9.28 10.01
C VAL A 330 -17.77 -10.01 9.43
N CYS A 331 -16.59 -9.39 9.47
CA CYS A 331 -15.35 -10.01 9.01
C CYS A 331 -14.89 -11.15 9.93
N ASP A 332 -15.06 -11.01 11.24
CA ASP A 332 -14.64 -12.01 12.22
C ASP A 332 -15.47 -13.29 12.12
N LYS A 333 -16.81 -13.17 12.14
CA LYS A 333 -17.75 -14.28 11.93
C LYS A 333 -17.52 -14.99 10.58
N PHE A 334 -17.09 -14.25 9.56
CA PHE A 334 -16.75 -14.83 8.26
C PHE A 334 -15.40 -15.57 8.26
N ARG A 335 -14.42 -15.15 9.07
CA ARG A 335 -13.15 -15.89 9.23
C ARG A 335 -13.39 -17.27 9.85
N ASP A 336 -14.27 -17.36 10.85
CA ASP A 336 -14.68 -18.64 11.44
C ASP A 336 -15.32 -19.55 10.38
N SER A 337 -16.30 -19.03 9.63
CA SER A 337 -16.94 -19.80 8.54
C SER A 337 -15.97 -20.23 7.42
N ILE A 338 -14.92 -19.45 7.15
CA ILE A 338 -13.84 -19.81 6.23
C ILE A 338 -12.90 -20.87 6.82
N ALA A 339 -12.69 -20.88 8.13
CA ALA A 339 -11.94 -21.92 8.84
C ALA A 339 -12.71 -23.26 8.88
N ASP A 340 -14.02 -23.21 9.12
CA ASP A 340 -14.91 -24.38 9.02
C ASP A 340 -14.88 -24.98 7.61
N GLY A 341 -15.00 -24.14 6.57
CA GLY A 341 -14.89 -24.60 5.18
C GLY A 341 -13.53 -25.24 4.84
N LEU A 342 -12.43 -24.78 5.46
CA LEU A 342 -11.12 -25.43 5.30
C LEU A 342 -11.05 -26.76 6.08
N HIS A 343 -11.69 -26.84 7.26
CA HIS A 343 -11.82 -28.08 8.00
C HIS A 343 -12.59 -29.15 7.22
N GLU A 344 -13.74 -28.80 6.64
CA GLU A 344 -14.52 -29.67 5.76
C GLU A 344 -13.69 -30.16 4.56
N TYR A 345 -12.91 -29.26 3.93
CA TYR A 345 -11.98 -29.62 2.86
C TYR A 345 -10.94 -30.66 3.33
N TYR A 346 -10.31 -30.47 4.49
CA TYR A 346 -9.35 -31.43 5.01
C TYR A 346 -9.99 -32.79 5.33
N GLN A 347 -11.16 -32.80 5.97
CA GLN A 347 -11.91 -34.04 6.23
C GLN A 347 -12.22 -34.79 4.93
N LYS A 348 -12.77 -34.10 3.93
CA LYS A 348 -13.14 -34.69 2.62
C LYS A 348 -11.95 -35.28 1.87
N ASN A 349 -10.76 -34.71 2.04
CA ASN A 349 -9.52 -35.17 1.40
C ASN A 349 -8.68 -36.11 2.29
N ASN A 350 -9.22 -36.56 3.44
CA ASN A 350 -8.53 -37.41 4.42
C ASN A 350 -7.20 -36.82 4.95
N ILE A 351 -7.08 -35.49 4.95
CA ILE A 351 -5.92 -34.79 5.49
C ILE A 351 -6.09 -34.73 7.02
N ILE A 352 -5.26 -35.50 7.73
CA ILE A 352 -5.27 -35.59 9.20
C ILE A 352 -4.12 -34.80 9.83
N ASN A 353 -4.25 -34.44 11.12
CA ASN A 353 -3.22 -33.77 11.92
C ASN A 353 -2.69 -32.43 11.33
N TYR A 354 -3.49 -31.75 10.50
CA TYR A 354 -3.14 -30.51 9.80
C TYR A 354 -2.91 -29.28 10.71
N ALA A 355 -3.07 -29.37 12.03
CA ALA A 355 -2.90 -28.24 12.95
C ALA A 355 -1.52 -27.57 12.81
N GLN A 356 -0.45 -28.36 12.65
CA GLN A 356 0.90 -27.84 12.38
C GLN A 356 1.01 -27.16 11.01
N ARG A 357 0.25 -27.64 10.01
CA ARG A 357 0.20 -27.05 8.66
C ARG A 357 -0.50 -25.70 8.67
N ILE A 358 -1.67 -25.60 9.33
CA ILE A 358 -2.33 -24.31 9.58
C ILE A 358 -1.42 -23.35 10.35
N SER A 359 -0.72 -23.82 11.40
CA SER A 359 0.22 -22.96 12.15
C SER A 359 1.33 -22.40 11.24
N LYS A 360 1.95 -23.22 10.39
CA LYS A 360 2.93 -22.77 9.40
C LYS A 360 2.34 -21.77 8.40
N MET A 361 1.13 -22.02 7.90
CA MET A 361 0.38 -21.10 7.03
C MET A 361 0.15 -19.75 7.71
N MET A 362 -0.38 -19.73 8.94
CA MET A 362 -0.64 -18.47 9.67
C MET A 362 0.64 -17.70 10.02
N ASN A 363 1.78 -18.39 10.19
CA ASN A 363 3.07 -17.73 10.38
C ASN A 363 3.52 -16.94 9.13
N THR A 364 3.17 -17.36 7.91
CA THR A 364 3.49 -16.57 6.70
C THR A 364 2.66 -15.30 6.62
N ILE A 365 1.39 -15.32 7.06
CA ILE A 365 0.55 -14.13 7.25
C ILE A 365 1.19 -13.17 8.26
N ALA A 366 1.67 -13.68 9.39
CA ALA A 366 2.31 -12.86 10.42
C ALA A 366 3.61 -12.20 9.92
N ALA A 367 4.46 -12.94 9.20
CA ALA A 367 5.66 -12.42 8.55
C ALA A 367 5.30 -11.33 7.51
N MET A 368 4.33 -11.60 6.63
CA MET A 368 3.86 -10.65 5.63
C MET A 368 3.31 -9.36 6.26
N LYS A 369 2.53 -9.46 7.35
CA LYS A 369 2.05 -8.29 8.11
C LYS A 369 3.21 -7.49 8.67
N LYS A 370 4.21 -8.14 9.29
CA LYS A 370 5.39 -7.46 9.84
C LYS A 370 6.16 -6.70 8.74
N ILE A 371 6.46 -7.37 7.63
CA ILE A 371 7.11 -6.76 6.46
C ILE A 371 6.31 -5.54 5.95
N HIS A 372 4.98 -5.63 5.87
CA HIS A 372 4.14 -4.50 5.48
C HIS A 372 4.18 -3.33 6.49
N TYR A 373 4.18 -3.60 7.80
CA TYR A 373 4.31 -2.52 8.79
C TYR A 373 5.69 -1.86 8.79
N ASP A 374 6.75 -2.61 8.51
CA ASP A 374 8.12 -2.08 8.35
C ASP A 374 8.23 -1.20 7.08
N ASP A 375 7.51 -1.57 6.00
CA ASP A 375 7.34 -0.81 4.74
C ASP A 375 6.62 0.53 5.01
N LEU A 376 5.45 0.48 5.66
CA LEU A 376 4.70 1.65 6.12
C LEU A 376 5.48 2.55 7.10
N GLY A 377 6.35 1.95 7.92
CA GLY A 377 7.16 2.63 8.92
C GLY A 377 8.37 3.37 8.34
N GLY A 378 8.67 3.20 7.05
CA GLY A 378 9.89 3.72 6.43
C GLY A 378 11.16 3.02 6.91
N THR A 379 11.05 1.83 7.50
CA THR A 379 12.19 1.08 8.07
C THR A 379 13.18 0.67 6.99
N PHE A 380 12.70 0.31 5.79
CA PHE A 380 13.55 0.03 4.64
C PHE A 380 14.36 1.28 4.24
N VAL A 381 13.70 2.41 4.01
CA VAL A 381 14.33 3.70 3.66
C VAL A 381 15.39 4.12 4.69
N ALA A 382 15.10 3.94 5.99
CA ALA A 382 16.04 4.23 7.06
C ALA A 382 17.27 3.28 7.04
N ASN A 383 17.06 1.99 6.83
CA ASN A 383 18.13 1.00 6.78
C ASN A 383 19.01 1.18 5.54
N THR A 384 18.42 1.38 4.36
CA THR A 384 19.14 1.65 3.10
C THR A 384 19.99 2.91 3.23
N ARG A 385 19.43 3.98 3.82
CA ARG A 385 20.19 5.21 4.07
C ARG A 385 21.38 4.98 5.00
N ASN A 386 21.18 4.27 6.11
CA ASN A 386 22.26 3.95 7.05
C ASN A 386 23.35 3.07 6.40
N ALA A 387 22.97 2.13 5.54
CA ALA A 387 23.90 1.27 4.80
C ALA A 387 24.73 2.09 3.79
N MET A 388 24.11 2.99 3.02
CA MET A 388 24.83 3.89 2.12
C MET A 388 25.75 4.86 2.88
N GLU A 389 25.29 5.42 4.01
CA GLU A 389 26.10 6.24 4.91
C GLU A 389 27.23 5.43 5.61
N GLN A 390 27.26 4.10 5.47
CA GLN A 390 28.35 3.23 5.94
C GLN A 390 29.28 2.84 4.77
N GLU A 391 28.75 2.43 3.61
CA GLU A 391 29.52 2.17 2.38
C GLU A 391 30.32 3.42 1.94
N GLU A 392 29.75 4.63 2.07
CA GLU A 392 30.46 5.89 1.79
C GLU A 392 31.63 6.12 2.76
N LYS A 393 31.52 5.70 4.02
CA LYS A 393 32.63 5.81 5.01
C LYS A 393 33.70 4.76 4.76
N GLU A 394 33.31 3.53 4.49
CA GLU A 394 34.25 2.44 4.16
C GLU A 394 35.05 2.79 2.88
N MET A 395 34.43 3.43 1.88
CA MET A 395 35.15 3.97 0.71
C MET A 395 36.01 5.22 1.00
N GLU A 396 35.64 6.09 1.96
CA GLU A 396 36.50 7.20 2.39
C GLU A 396 37.68 6.74 3.27
N GLU A 397 37.53 5.64 4.01
CA GLU A 397 38.60 5.01 4.79
C GLU A 397 39.58 4.30 3.86
N MET A 398 39.11 3.46 2.93
CA MET A 398 39.96 2.83 1.89
C MET A 398 40.77 3.84 1.07
N LYS A 399 40.18 5.00 0.71
CA LYS A 399 40.91 6.04 -0.04
C LYS A 399 42.00 6.73 0.78
N LYS A 400 41.81 6.86 2.10
CA LYS A 400 42.86 7.39 2.98
C LYS A 400 43.96 6.37 3.17
N GLU A 401 43.62 5.08 3.26
CA GLU A 401 44.62 4.01 3.29
C GLU A 401 45.44 3.94 1.98
N GLU A 402 44.81 4.14 0.80
CA GLU A 402 45.53 4.27 -0.48
C GLU A 402 46.39 5.56 -0.54
N GLU A 403 45.90 6.72 -0.08
CA GLU A 403 46.67 7.98 -0.04
C GLU A 403 47.85 7.91 0.97
N ASP A 404 47.67 7.26 2.13
CA ASP A 404 48.71 7.05 3.15
C ASP A 404 49.76 6.02 2.69
N GLU A 405 49.40 4.98 1.92
CA GLU A 405 50.37 4.04 1.33
C GLU A 405 51.21 4.70 0.21
N ASP A 406 50.61 5.53 -0.64
CA ASP A 406 51.34 6.27 -1.69
C ASP A 406 52.32 7.32 -1.11
N GLU A 407 52.02 7.97 0.03
CA GLU A 407 52.97 8.87 0.72
C GLU A 407 54.19 8.11 1.30
N ILE A 408 54.04 6.84 1.69
CA ILE A 408 55.13 6.04 2.28
C ILE A 408 56.16 5.59 1.24
N ILE A 409 55.80 5.52 -0.05
CA ILE A 409 56.69 5.05 -1.13
C ILE A 409 57.67 6.14 -1.61
N VAL A 410 57.53 7.40 -1.18
CA VAL A 410 58.38 8.54 -1.60
C VAL A 410 59.50 8.87 -0.61
N VAL A 411 60.12 7.86 0.04
CA VAL A 411 61.37 8.03 0.81
C VAL A 411 62.32 6.83 0.67
N ASP A 412 63.11 6.80 -0.42
CA ASP A 412 64.56 6.49 -0.44
C ASP A 412 65.20 6.79 -1.82
#